data_AF-A0A3N5FB64-F1
#
_entry.id   AF-A0A3N5FB64-F1
#
_cell.length_a   1.000
_cell.length_b   1.000
_cell.length_c   1.000
_cell.angle_alpha   90.00
_cell.angle_beta   90.00
_cell.angle_gamma   90.00
#
_symmetry.space_group_name_H-M   'P 1'
#
loop_
_entity.id
_entity.type
_entity.pdbx_description
1 polymer ?
#
loop_
_entity_poly.entity_id
_entity_poly.type
_entity_poly.pdbx_seq_one_letter_code
_entity_poly.pdbx_strand_id
1 'polypeptide(L)'
;AVSSEREAFWLVKASPVKIKTILWIKFFIYFFPLLILSEILIVATNIILQVETFMMVLSFITVLLMVPGIVSIGIGFGAAYPDFKSENPAQSVTSFGGLLFMMICAGYIMAVIILEAGPVYSIFMAAVHQRSMTTLEWTRTIISFSMVVVISILAIFLPMRFGEKGLSKVLP
;
A
#
# COMPACT_ATOMS: atom_id res chain seq x y z
N ALA A 1 -8.55 11.85 5.60
CA ALA A 1 -8.01 11.67 6.97
C ALA A 1 -7.53 13.00 7.58
N VAL A 2 -6.62 13.77 6.94
CA VAL A 2 -6.23 15.11 7.41
C VAL A 2 -7.36 16.15 7.21
N SER A 3 -8.15 16.04 6.13
CA SER A 3 -9.35 16.87 5.89
C SER A 3 -10.45 16.81 6.95
N SER A 4 -10.56 15.71 7.71
CA SER A 4 -11.65 15.50 8.68
C SER A 4 -11.42 16.23 10.02
N GLU A 5 -10.21 16.72 10.27
CA GLU A 5 -9.82 17.33 11.56
C GLU A 5 -9.99 18.86 11.59
N ARG A 6 -10.88 19.45 10.76
CA ARG A 6 -11.05 20.91 10.58
C ARG A 6 -10.88 21.75 11.84
N GLU A 7 -11.60 21.44 12.93
CA GLU A 7 -11.52 22.23 14.18
C GLU A 7 -10.33 21.87 15.08
N ALA A 8 -9.78 20.66 14.97
CA ALA A 8 -8.63 20.20 15.76
C ALA A 8 -7.27 20.57 15.13
N PHE A 9 -7.24 20.98 13.86
CA PHE A 9 -5.98 21.31 13.17
C PHE A 9 -5.25 22.50 13.81
N TRP A 10 -5.97 23.47 14.37
CA TRP A 10 -5.38 24.57 15.18
C TRP A 10 -4.76 24.07 16.49
N LEU A 11 -5.33 23.05 17.11
CA LEU A 11 -4.84 22.43 18.34
C LEU A 11 -3.58 21.59 18.08
N VAL A 12 -3.52 20.91 16.92
CA VAL A 12 -2.33 20.20 16.45
C VAL A 12 -1.21 21.17 16.05
N LYS A 13 -1.56 22.31 15.45
CA LYS A 13 -0.63 23.42 15.09
C LYS A 13 -0.03 24.10 16.33
N ALA A 14 -0.75 24.11 17.45
CA ALA A 14 -0.25 24.59 18.75
C ALA A 14 0.64 23.56 19.46
N SER A 15 0.68 22.30 19.00
CA SER A 15 1.57 21.29 19.56
C SER A 15 2.97 21.40 18.93
N PRO A 16 4.07 21.28 19.70
CA PRO A 16 5.44 21.36 19.20
C PRO A 16 5.88 20.05 18.50
N VAL A 17 4.97 19.42 17.74
CA VAL A 17 5.18 18.10 17.14
C VAL A 17 5.45 18.26 15.65
N LYS A 18 6.55 17.66 15.18
CA LYS A 18 6.95 17.68 13.76
C LYS A 18 5.86 17.02 12.90
N ILE A 19 5.55 17.60 11.75
CA ILE A 19 4.60 17.07 10.75
C ILE A 19 4.88 15.59 10.42
N LYS A 20 6.16 15.22 10.29
CA LYS A 20 6.60 13.82 10.10
C LYS A 20 6.01 12.89 11.15
N THR A 21 6.08 13.27 12.42
CA THR A 21 5.62 12.44 13.54
C THR A 21 4.12 12.23 13.50
N ILE A 22 3.35 13.27 13.13
CA ILE A 22 1.89 13.17 12.98
C ILE A 22 1.52 12.20 11.86
N LEU A 23 2.19 12.27 10.71
CA LEU A 23 1.94 11.37 9.58
C LEU A 23 2.28 9.91 9.94
N TRP A 24 3.39 9.68 10.65
CA TRP A 24 3.78 8.34 11.09
C TRP A 24 2.85 7.76 12.16
N ILE A 25 2.37 8.58 13.11
CA ILE A 25 1.36 8.14 14.08
C ILE A 25 0.09 7.71 13.36
N LYS A 26 -0.41 8.52 12.41
CA LYS A 26 -1.58 8.16 11.60
C LYS A 26 -1.33 6.89 10.80
N PHE A 27 -0.12 6.72 10.25
CA PHE A 27 0.26 5.50 9.54
C PHE A 27 0.06 4.27 10.41
N PHE A 28 0.63 4.24 11.61
CA PHE A 28 0.46 3.09 12.50
C PHE A 28 -1.00 2.86 12.92
N ILE A 29 -1.77 3.92 13.19
CA ILE A 29 -3.19 3.80 13.56
C ILE A 29 -4.02 3.16 12.45
N TYR A 30 -3.81 3.55 11.18
CA TYR A 30 -4.58 3.00 10.05
C TYR A 30 -4.01 1.67 9.53
N PHE A 31 -2.70 1.45 9.69
CA PHE A 31 -2.01 0.26 9.20
C PHE A 31 -2.53 -1.01 9.88
N PHE A 32 -2.57 -1.06 11.22
CA PHE A 32 -2.92 -2.30 11.93
C PHE A 32 -4.34 -2.81 11.62
N PRO A 33 -5.41 -1.99 11.72
CA PRO A 33 -6.76 -2.46 11.43
C PRO A 33 -6.91 -2.89 9.97
N LEU A 34 -6.29 -2.16 9.04
CA LEU A 34 -6.41 -2.44 7.62
C LEU A 34 -5.63 -3.70 7.22
N LEU A 35 -4.45 -3.92 7.80
CA LEU A 35 -3.69 -5.16 7.62
C LEU A 35 -4.47 -6.35 8.14
N ILE A 36 -4.98 -6.30 9.38
CA ILE A 36 -5.77 -7.40 9.95
C ILE A 36 -6.97 -7.72 9.07
N LEU A 37 -7.71 -6.69 8.63
CA LEU A 37 -8.86 -6.88 7.75
C LEU A 37 -8.48 -7.50 6.40
N SER A 38 -7.42 -7.00 5.76
CA SER A 38 -6.96 -7.51 4.47
C SER A 38 -6.44 -8.94 4.57
N GLU A 39 -5.73 -9.30 5.65
CA GLU A 39 -5.24 -10.65 5.87
C GLU A 39 -6.38 -11.65 6.09
N ILE A 40 -7.38 -11.28 6.90
CA ILE A 40 -8.57 -12.12 7.09
C ILE A 40 -9.28 -12.34 5.75
N LEU A 41 -9.41 -11.28 4.94
CA LEU A 41 -10.11 -11.36 3.66
C LEU A 41 -9.37 -12.24 2.65
N ILE A 42 -8.05 -12.11 2.52
CA ILE A 42 -7.27 -12.92 1.58
C ILE A 42 -7.24 -14.40 2.01
N VAL A 43 -7.07 -14.68 3.30
CA VAL A 43 -7.10 -16.04 3.82
C VAL A 43 -8.47 -16.69 3.62
N ALA A 44 -9.55 -15.97 3.95
CA ALA A 44 -10.91 -16.47 3.73
C ALA A 44 -11.17 -16.74 2.23
N THR A 45 -10.74 -15.83 1.36
CA THR A 45 -10.88 -15.99 -0.10
C THR A 45 -10.12 -17.21 -0.60
N ASN A 46 -8.88 -17.41 -0.14
CA ASN A 46 -8.08 -18.56 -0.54
C ASN A 46 -8.66 -19.89 -0.04
N ILE A 47 -9.27 -19.92 1.15
CA ILE A 47 -9.95 -21.12 1.66
C ILE A 47 -11.19 -21.43 0.79
N ILE A 48 -12.00 -20.42 0.47
CA ILE A 48 -13.19 -20.58 -0.37
C ILE A 48 -12.83 -21.08 -1.78
N LEU A 49 -11.73 -20.56 -2.35
CA LEU A 49 -11.24 -20.94 -3.66
C LEU A 49 -10.45 -22.27 -3.69
N GLN A 50 -10.24 -22.90 -2.53
CA GLN A 50 -9.46 -24.14 -2.37
C GLN A 50 -8.09 -24.08 -3.08
N VAL A 51 -7.39 -22.97 -2.91
CA VAL A 51 -6.05 -22.79 -3.50
C VAL A 51 -5.02 -23.64 -2.76
N GLU A 52 -4.00 -24.09 -3.48
CA GLU A 52 -2.89 -24.89 -2.94
C GLU A 52 -2.05 -24.07 -1.93
N THR A 53 -1.42 -24.76 -0.97
CA THR A 53 -0.78 -24.13 0.20
C THR A 53 0.33 -23.14 -0.19
N PHE A 54 1.08 -23.37 -1.26
CA PHE A 54 2.09 -22.43 -1.75
C PHE A 54 1.45 -21.10 -2.17
N MET A 55 0.37 -21.14 -2.94
CA MET A 55 -0.34 -19.93 -3.38
C MET A 55 -0.98 -19.19 -2.20
N MET A 56 -1.42 -19.92 -1.17
CA MET A 56 -1.96 -19.32 0.05
C MET A 56 -0.92 -18.50 0.80
N VAL A 57 0.28 -19.07 1.03
CA VAL A 57 1.39 -18.38 1.70
C VAL A 57 1.89 -17.21 0.86
N LEU A 58 2.00 -17.39 -0.45
CA LEU A 58 2.42 -16.34 -1.37
C LEU A 58 1.47 -15.14 -1.32
N SER A 59 0.16 -15.38 -1.48
CA SER A 59 -0.86 -14.32 -1.42
C SER A 59 -0.87 -13.58 -0.08
N PHE A 60 -0.68 -14.31 1.03
CA PHE A 60 -0.56 -13.73 2.37
C PHE A 60 0.63 -12.76 2.43
N ILE A 61 1.82 -13.20 2.00
CA ILE A 61 3.03 -12.36 1.99
C ILE A 61 2.85 -11.15 1.06
N THR A 62 2.26 -11.33 -0.12
CA THR A 62 2.03 -10.24 -1.06
C THR A 62 1.11 -9.18 -0.47
N VAL A 63 0.01 -9.57 0.17
CA VAL A 63 -0.92 -8.64 0.83
C VAL A 63 -0.22 -7.92 1.99
N LEU A 64 0.53 -8.65 2.82
CA LEU A 64 1.31 -8.09 3.92
C LEU A 64 2.29 -6.99 3.45
N LEU A 65 2.90 -7.16 2.27
CA LEU A 65 3.78 -6.16 1.66
C LEU A 65 3.01 -5.01 0.98
N MET A 66 1.85 -5.29 0.36
CA MET A 66 1.08 -4.29 -0.37
C MET A 66 0.38 -3.29 0.57
N VAL A 67 -0.24 -3.78 1.64
CA VAL A 67 -1.01 -2.96 2.60
C VAL A 67 -0.25 -1.73 3.11
N PRO A 68 0.98 -1.84 3.65
CA PRO A 68 1.70 -0.67 4.14
C PRO A 68 2.01 0.34 3.01
N GLY A 69 2.24 -0.12 1.78
CA GLY A 69 2.40 0.76 0.62
C GLY A 69 1.12 1.55 0.33
N ILE A 70 -0.03 0.87 0.25
CA ILE A 70 -1.33 1.50 -0.02
C ILE A 70 -1.69 2.52 1.07
N VAL A 71 -1.50 2.16 2.35
CA VAL A 71 -1.75 3.06 3.49
C VAL A 71 -0.83 4.30 3.41
N SER A 72 0.44 4.11 3.07
CA SER A 72 1.39 5.22 2.91
C SER A 72 1.02 6.15 1.76
N ILE A 73 0.60 5.61 0.61
CA ILE A 73 0.12 6.41 -0.52
C ILE A 73 -1.12 7.21 -0.12
N GLY A 74 -2.07 6.60 0.58
CA GLY A 74 -3.29 7.27 1.07
C GLY A 74 -3.00 8.43 2.02
N ILE A 75 -2.11 8.22 2.99
CA ILE A 75 -1.73 9.26 3.95
C ILE A 75 -0.88 10.35 3.28
N GLY A 76 0.07 9.97 2.43
CA GLY A 76 0.95 10.89 1.71
C GLY A 76 0.20 11.82 0.77
N PHE A 77 -0.67 11.28 -0.09
CA PHE A 77 -1.48 12.07 -1.00
C PHE A 77 -2.57 12.86 -0.27
N GLY A 78 -3.17 12.29 0.77
CA GLY A 78 -4.12 13.00 1.63
C GLY A 78 -3.51 14.16 2.42
N ALA A 79 -2.19 14.14 2.66
CA ALA A 79 -1.44 15.24 3.27
C ALA A 79 -0.92 16.24 2.24
N ALA A 80 -0.56 15.81 1.03
CA ALA A 80 -0.08 16.67 -0.04
C ALA A 80 -1.19 17.53 -0.68
N TYR A 81 -2.42 17.01 -0.73
CA TYR A 81 -3.60 17.72 -1.21
C TYR A 81 -4.68 17.77 -0.12
N PRO A 82 -4.47 18.54 0.97
CA PRO A 82 -5.43 18.62 2.05
C PRO A 82 -6.64 19.43 1.60
N ASP A 83 -7.75 18.75 1.31
CA ASP A 83 -9.01 19.42 0.97
C ASP A 83 -9.78 19.76 2.25
N PHE A 84 -9.51 20.93 2.82
CA PHE A 84 -10.24 21.45 3.99
C PHE A 84 -11.67 21.93 3.65
N LYS A 85 -12.14 21.76 2.41
CA LYS A 85 -13.47 22.20 1.93
C LYS A 85 -14.47 21.05 1.77
N SER A 86 -14.05 19.78 1.84
CA SER A 86 -14.98 18.63 1.82
C SER A 86 -15.76 18.46 3.14
N GLU A 87 -17.04 18.85 3.17
CA GLU A 87 -17.96 18.70 4.32
C GLU A 87 -18.33 17.24 4.62
N ASN A 88 -18.17 16.36 3.62
CA ASN A 88 -18.47 14.93 3.70
C ASN A 88 -17.23 14.10 3.31
N PRO A 89 -16.81 13.09 4.12
CA PRO A 89 -15.71 12.19 3.76
C PRO A 89 -15.91 11.47 2.42
N ALA A 90 -17.15 11.29 1.95
CA ALA A 90 -17.44 10.77 0.61
C ALA A 90 -17.01 11.72 -0.52
N GLN A 91 -17.03 13.04 -0.30
CA GLN A 91 -16.54 14.03 -1.29
C GLN A 91 -15.02 14.12 -1.33
N SER A 92 -14.31 13.76 -0.25
CA SER A 92 -12.84 13.68 -0.28
C SER A 92 -12.36 12.62 -1.27
N VAL A 93 -13.15 11.57 -1.49
CA VAL A 93 -12.86 10.47 -2.42
C VAL A 93 -12.98 10.93 -3.89
N THR A 94 -13.88 11.87 -4.19
CA THR A 94 -14.06 12.47 -5.53
C THR A 94 -13.22 13.72 -5.78
N SER A 95 -12.44 14.17 -4.78
CA SER A 95 -11.48 15.27 -4.92
C SER A 95 -10.31 14.90 -5.84
N PHE A 96 -9.60 15.91 -6.35
CA PHE A 96 -8.39 15.70 -7.18
C PHE A 96 -7.34 14.85 -6.47
N GLY A 97 -7.13 15.05 -5.16
CA GLY A 97 -6.22 14.24 -4.35
C GLY A 97 -6.68 12.78 -4.22
N GLY A 98 -7.99 12.55 -4.11
CA GLY A 98 -8.60 11.21 -4.09
C GLY A 98 -8.40 10.46 -5.41
N LEU A 99 -8.61 11.13 -6.56
CA LEU A 99 -8.40 10.54 -7.89
C LEU A 99 -6.93 10.17 -8.13
N LEU A 100 -5.98 11.06 -7.79
CA LEU A 100 -4.55 10.75 -7.89
C LEU A 100 -4.16 9.56 -7.02
N PHE A 101 -4.65 9.52 -5.77
CA PHE A 101 -4.46 8.38 -4.88
C PHE A 101 -4.95 7.07 -5.53
N MET A 102 -6.16 7.06 -6.07
CA MET A 102 -6.72 5.86 -6.71
C MET A 102 -5.88 5.39 -7.89
N MET A 103 -5.48 6.29 -8.79
CA MET A 103 -4.67 5.94 -9.97
C MET A 103 -3.30 5.37 -9.57
N ILE A 104 -2.65 5.97 -8.57
CA ILE A 104 -1.33 5.52 -8.11
C ILE A 104 -1.43 4.18 -7.38
N CYS A 105 -2.45 3.98 -6.54
CA CYS A 105 -2.69 2.69 -5.90
C CYS A 105 -2.99 1.60 -6.94
N ALA A 106 -3.82 1.89 -7.95
CA ALA A 106 -4.10 0.96 -9.04
C ALA A 106 -2.81 0.60 -9.81
N GLY A 107 -1.98 1.60 -10.13
CA GLY A 107 -0.68 1.38 -10.77
C GLY A 107 0.28 0.56 -9.92
N TYR A 108 0.35 0.82 -8.62
CA TYR A 108 1.17 0.05 -7.67
C TYR A 108 0.74 -1.41 -7.60
N ILE A 109 -0.56 -1.67 -7.42
CA ILE A 109 -1.11 -3.03 -7.39
C ILE A 109 -0.84 -3.75 -8.71
N MET A 110 -1.06 -3.09 -9.85
CA MET A 110 -0.79 -3.66 -11.16
C MET A 110 0.68 -4.00 -11.36
N ALA A 111 1.61 -3.14 -10.92
CA ALA A 111 3.04 -3.40 -11.00
C ALA A 111 3.46 -4.62 -10.17
N VAL A 112 2.94 -4.75 -8.94
CA VAL A 112 3.20 -5.91 -8.08
C VAL A 112 2.67 -7.19 -8.73
N ILE A 113 1.42 -7.18 -9.21
CA ILE A 113 0.81 -8.35 -9.85
C ILE A 113 1.58 -8.78 -11.09
N ILE A 114 1.98 -7.86 -11.97
CA ILE A 114 2.73 -8.19 -13.20
C ILE A 114 4.08 -8.83 -12.86
N LEU A 115 4.76 -8.34 -11.81
CA LEU A 115 6.05 -8.88 -11.37
C LEU A 115 5.93 -10.28 -10.77
N GLU A 116 4.83 -10.56 -10.05
CA GLU A 116 4.57 -11.86 -9.43
C GLU A 116 3.97 -12.88 -10.41
N ALA A 117 3.18 -12.44 -11.39
CA ALA A 117 2.51 -13.32 -12.34
C ALA A 117 3.50 -14.25 -13.08
N GLY A 118 4.67 -13.73 -13.46
CA GLY A 118 5.71 -14.51 -14.11
C GLY A 118 6.26 -15.66 -13.26
N PRO A 119 6.83 -15.37 -12.07
CA PRO A 119 7.28 -16.38 -11.11
C PRO A 119 6.20 -17.38 -10.71
N VAL A 120 5.01 -16.88 -10.35
CA VAL A 120 3.86 -17.68 -9.93
C VAL A 120 3.48 -18.69 -11.01
N TYR A 121 3.39 -18.25 -12.26
CA TYR A 121 3.08 -19.13 -13.39
C TYR A 121 4.16 -20.21 -13.58
N SER A 122 5.44 -19.84 -13.50
CA SER A 122 6.53 -20.81 -13.66
C SER A 122 6.54 -21.86 -12.55
N ILE A 123 6.35 -21.45 -11.29
CA ILE A 123 6.33 -22.35 -10.12
C ILE A 123 5.12 -23.29 -10.20
N PHE A 124 3.94 -22.74 -10.54
CA PHE A 124 2.74 -23.54 -10.70
C PHE A 124 2.88 -24.59 -11.80
N MET A 125 3.43 -24.22 -12.97
CA MET A 125 3.62 -25.19 -14.06
C MET A 125 4.68 -26.25 -13.75
N ALA A 126 5.74 -25.90 -13.01
CA ALA A 126 6.74 -26.87 -12.56
C ALA A 126 6.13 -27.87 -11.56
N ALA A 127 5.27 -27.41 -10.64
CA ALA A 127 4.56 -28.26 -9.70
C ALA A 127 3.59 -29.22 -10.41
N VAL A 128 2.84 -28.73 -11.42
CA VAL A 128 1.89 -29.54 -12.19
C VAL A 128 2.60 -30.60 -13.05
N HIS A 129 3.74 -30.27 -13.65
CA HIS A 129 4.48 -31.19 -14.53
C HIS A 129 5.52 -32.07 -13.81
N GLN A 130 5.64 -31.99 -12.48
CA GLN A 130 6.68 -32.67 -11.67
C GLN A 130 8.10 -32.46 -12.23
N ARG A 131 8.38 -31.27 -12.78
CA ARG A 131 9.67 -30.95 -13.41
C ARG A 131 10.53 -30.17 -12.43
N SER A 132 11.83 -30.47 -12.38
CA SER A 132 12.79 -29.64 -11.64
C SER A 132 12.95 -28.29 -12.33
N MET A 133 12.86 -27.20 -11.55
CA MET A 133 13.06 -25.85 -12.07
C MET A 133 14.52 -25.66 -12.49
N THR A 134 14.71 -25.06 -13.66
CA THR A 134 16.03 -24.73 -14.19
C THR A 134 16.65 -23.59 -13.37
N THR A 135 17.98 -23.56 -13.23
CA THR A 135 18.68 -22.48 -12.49
C THR A 135 18.28 -21.07 -12.95
N LEU A 136 17.97 -20.91 -14.25
CA LEU A 136 17.48 -19.65 -14.83
C LEU A 136 16.11 -19.22 -14.28
N GLU A 137 15.18 -20.16 -14.09
CA GLU A 137 13.84 -19.91 -13.57
C GLU A 137 13.86 -19.52 -12.09
N TRP A 138 14.77 -20.14 -11.32
CA TRP A 138 15.06 -19.75 -9.94
C TRP A 138 15.61 -18.33 -9.86
N THR A 139 16.59 -17.97 -10.70
CA THR A 139 17.15 -16.61 -10.70
C THR A 139 16.10 -15.56 -11.05
N ARG A 140 15.24 -15.82 -12.07
CA ARG A 140 14.16 -14.90 -12.46
C ARG A 140 13.13 -14.72 -11.34
N THR A 141 12.78 -15.81 -10.66
CA THR A 141 11.88 -15.80 -9.50
C THR A 141 12.43 -14.92 -8.38
N ILE A 142 13.68 -15.14 -7.96
CA ILE A 142 14.33 -14.37 -6.89
C ILE A 142 14.41 -12.88 -7.28
N ILE A 143 14.77 -12.57 -8.52
CA ILE A 143 14.83 -11.18 -9.01
C ILE A 143 13.46 -10.51 -8.96
N SER A 144 12.40 -11.17 -9.44
CA SER A 144 11.03 -10.63 -9.41
C SER A 144 10.55 -10.38 -7.98
N PHE A 145 10.72 -11.34 -7.06
CA PHE A 145 10.33 -11.14 -5.66
C PHE A 145 11.14 -10.03 -4.99
N SER A 146 12.44 -9.95 -5.26
CA SER A 146 13.28 -8.86 -4.77
C SER A 146 12.79 -7.50 -5.28
N MET A 147 12.38 -7.43 -6.56
CA MET A 147 11.85 -6.22 -7.17
C MET A 147 10.52 -5.79 -6.53
N VAL A 148 9.64 -6.74 -6.20
CA VAL A 148 8.40 -6.46 -5.44
C VAL A 148 8.72 -5.85 -4.09
N VAL A 149 9.65 -6.43 -3.32
CA VAL A 149 10.09 -5.89 -2.03
C VAL A 149 10.60 -4.46 -2.18
N VAL A 150 11.43 -4.19 -3.20
CA VAL A 150 11.96 -2.84 -3.47
C VAL A 150 10.83 -1.86 -3.78
N ILE A 151 9.88 -2.23 -4.64
CA ILE A 151 8.74 -1.36 -4.99
C ILE A 151 7.85 -1.12 -3.77
N SER A 152 7.58 -2.13 -2.95
CA SER A 152 6.80 -1.98 -1.72
C SER A 152 7.47 -1.04 -0.72
N ILE A 153 8.79 -1.16 -0.55
CA ILE A 153 9.58 -0.22 0.29
C ILE A 153 9.48 1.20 -0.28
N LEU A 154 9.68 1.38 -1.58
CA LEU A 154 9.56 2.69 -2.23
C LEU A 154 8.16 3.27 -2.10
N ALA A 155 7.12 2.44 -2.20
CA ALA A 155 5.72 2.83 -2.02
C ALA A 155 5.39 3.29 -0.60
N ILE A 156 6.19 2.89 0.41
CA ILE A 156 6.06 3.40 1.77
C ILE A 156 6.75 4.77 1.89
N PHE A 157 8.01 4.87 1.44
CA PHE A 157 8.82 6.06 1.71
C PHE A 157 8.54 7.25 0.79
N LEU A 158 8.28 7.02 -0.50
CA LEU A 158 8.06 8.10 -1.47
C LEU A 158 6.82 8.95 -1.14
N PRO A 159 5.64 8.37 -0.87
CA PRO A 159 4.46 9.16 -0.59
C PRO A 159 4.54 9.88 0.75
N MET A 160 5.16 9.28 1.76
CA MET A 160 5.37 9.96 3.04
C MET A 160 6.26 11.21 2.89
N ARG A 161 7.35 11.11 2.11
CA ARG A 161 8.20 12.28 1.79
C ARG A 161 7.46 13.31 0.94
N PHE A 162 6.60 12.87 0.04
CA PHE A 162 5.80 13.78 -0.79
C PHE A 162 4.74 14.52 0.05
N GLY A 163 4.02 13.81 0.91
CA GLY A 163 3.04 14.38 1.84
C GLY A 163 3.66 15.38 2.81
N GLU A 164 4.86 15.10 3.33
CA GLU A 164 5.59 16.02 4.18
C GLU A 164 5.93 17.34 3.46
N LYS A 165 6.49 17.27 2.25
CA LYS A 165 6.85 18.45 1.44
C LYS A 165 5.61 19.23 0.98
N GLY A 166 4.49 18.55 0.73
CA GLY A 166 3.23 19.19 0.41
C GLY A 166 2.70 20.00 1.58
N LEU A 167 2.67 19.40 2.78
CA LEU A 167 2.16 20.07 3.97
C LEU A 167 3.07 21.21 4.45
N SER A 168 4.40 21.09 4.29
CA SER A 168 5.35 22.15 4.65
C SER A 168 5.27 23.39 3.74
N LYS A 169 4.65 23.31 2.56
CA LYS A 169 4.41 24.46 1.69
C LYS A 169 3.11 25.19 2.01
N VAL A 170 2.15 24.48 2.59
CA VAL A 170 0.82 25.02 2.97
C VAL A 170 0.87 25.67 4.35
N LEU A 171 1.76 25.22 5.22
CA LEU A 171 2.04 25.80 6.53
C LEU A 171 3.28 26.72 6.41
N PRO A 172 3.12 28.05 6.47
CA PRO A 172 4.26 28.97 6.54
C PRO A 172 5.05 28.83 7.85
#